data_AF-A0A838KTD0-F1
#
_entry.id   AF-A0A838KTD0-F1
#
_cell.length_a   1.000
_cell.length_b   1.000
_cell.length_c   1.000
_cell.angle_alpha   90.00
_cell.angle_beta   90.00
_cell.angle_gamma   90.00
#
_symmetry.space_group_name_H-M   'P 1'
#
loop_
_entity.id
_entity.type
_entity.pdbx_description
1 polymer ?
#
loop_
_entity_poly.entity_id
_entity_poly.type
_entity_poly.pdbx_seq_one_letter_code
_entity_poly.pdbx_strand_id
1 'polypeptide(L)'
;MELAGLKVLDLFIALFVVVVILRGARTGFLAGVFSLVGVVVGASAGSRIAPALMPEGGNPLYGAGITLGSILAFAVLGEVVARTIGGSIRDRLTGPTSETLDAFGGAALGFALSLVLVWAVGTFALRSQPLAGLPPAVRESSILQSLEERMPSGLIRRTVADLEPLPQIRGPEPEVAAPERSIVGDPDVRAASARTLRVTGIACGYGVEGSGWVAGRDLVVTNAHVVAGETATHVQVGGTGRHLPAKVVVFDEMNDIAVLRVDGLGLTPLRLTAPRRGEAVAVIGFPENGPLDIEPARTGKTRWVNSSDAYDRGPVQRVVTGFRVYVRPGNSGGPAVNENGRVVSTIFASR
;
A
#
# COMPACT_ATOMS: atom_id res chain seq x y z
N MET A 1 -42.97 -15.42 15.56
CA MET A 1 -42.24 -14.18 15.91
C MET A 1 -40.76 -14.50 15.78
N GLU A 2 -40.29 -14.55 14.53
CA GLU A 2 -38.94 -14.99 14.16
C GLU A 2 -37.96 -13.82 14.27
N LEU A 3 -37.11 -13.85 15.29
CA LEU A 3 -35.84 -13.12 15.33
C LEU A 3 -34.76 -13.88 14.53
N ALA A 4 -35.11 -14.41 13.34
CA ALA A 4 -34.35 -15.42 12.61
C ALA A 4 -33.43 -14.89 11.48
N GLY A 5 -32.94 -13.64 11.60
CA GLY A 5 -32.07 -13.03 10.57
C GLY A 5 -30.75 -12.42 11.08
N LEU A 6 -30.58 -12.26 12.39
CA LEU A 6 -29.36 -11.68 12.96
C LEU A 6 -28.36 -12.78 13.27
N LYS A 7 -27.32 -12.89 12.45
CA LYS A 7 -26.25 -13.87 12.63
C LYS A 7 -25.46 -13.53 13.90
N VAL A 8 -24.89 -14.53 14.57
CA VAL A 8 -24.17 -14.37 15.85
C VAL A 8 -23.13 -13.25 15.78
N LEU A 9 -22.40 -13.15 14.66
CA LEU A 9 -21.42 -12.10 14.42
C LEU A 9 -22.06 -10.70 14.33
N ASP A 10 -23.24 -10.57 13.72
CA ASP A 10 -23.96 -9.29 13.63
C ASP A 10 -24.42 -8.82 15.02
N LEU A 11 -24.79 -9.75 15.92
CA LEU A 11 -25.11 -9.42 17.31
C LEU A 11 -23.87 -8.93 18.09
N PHE A 12 -22.72 -9.57 17.89
CA PHE A 12 -21.46 -9.13 18.49
C PHE A 12 -21.05 -7.74 17.98
N ILE A 13 -21.15 -7.50 16.66
CA ILE A 13 -20.86 -6.20 16.07
C ILE A 13 -21.82 -5.14 16.62
N ALA A 14 -23.12 -5.42 16.68
CA ALA A 14 -24.11 -4.49 17.22
C ALA A 14 -23.83 -4.17 18.70
N LEU A 15 -23.52 -5.19 19.52
CA LEU A 15 -23.16 -5.00 20.93
C LEU A 15 -21.89 -4.14 21.07
N PHE A 16 -20.86 -4.43 20.27
CA PHE A 16 -19.63 -3.64 20.24
C PHE A 16 -19.91 -2.17 19.90
N VAL A 17 -20.67 -1.91 18.84
CA VAL A 17 -21.07 -0.55 18.43
C VAL A 17 -21.80 0.16 19.57
N VAL A 18 -22.78 -0.49 20.20
CA VAL A 18 -23.52 0.08 21.34
C VAL A 18 -22.60 0.42 22.51
N VAL A 19 -21.67 -0.47 22.88
CA VAL A 19 -20.70 -0.20 23.95
C VAL A 19 -19.82 1.01 23.63
N VAL A 20 -19.35 1.13 22.40
CA VAL A 20 -18.52 2.27 21.97
C VAL A 20 -19.33 3.57 21.96
N ILE A 21 -20.59 3.55 21.50
CA ILE A 21 -21.50 4.70 21.57
C ILE A 21 -21.70 5.14 23.03
N LEU A 22 -22.02 4.21 23.92
CA LEU A 22 -22.25 4.51 25.34
C LEU A 22 -20.99 5.07 26.01
N ARG A 23 -19.82 4.51 25.69
CA ARG A 23 -18.53 5.03 26.14
C ARG A 23 -18.28 6.43 25.59
N GLY A 24 -18.55 6.67 24.30
CA GLY A 24 -18.43 7.97 23.65
C GLY A 24 -19.32 9.02 24.30
N ALA A 25 -20.58 8.68 24.57
CA ALA A 25 -21.53 9.56 25.25
C ALA A 25 -21.05 9.98 26.65
N ARG A 26 -20.47 9.04 27.41
CA ARG A 26 -19.89 9.33 28.73
C ARG A 26 -18.61 10.18 28.63
N THR A 27 -17.77 9.87 27.65
CA THR A 27 -16.48 10.54 27.45
C THR A 27 -16.67 11.98 26.95
N GLY A 28 -17.71 12.24 26.17
CA GLY A 28 -17.94 13.53 25.54
C GLY A 28 -17.18 13.69 24.23
N PHE A 29 -17.67 14.55 23.34
CA PHE A 29 -17.08 14.83 22.04
C PHE A 29 -15.69 15.43 22.16
N LEU A 30 -15.53 16.49 22.98
CA LEU A 30 -14.26 17.21 23.08
C LEU A 30 -13.14 16.30 23.58
N ALA A 31 -13.35 15.64 24.72
CA ALA A 31 -12.36 14.70 25.24
C ALA A 31 -12.13 13.53 24.27
N GLY A 32 -13.15 13.09 23.53
CA GLY A 32 -13.04 12.07 22.48
C GLY A 32 -12.16 12.50 21.29
N VAL A 33 -12.35 13.71 20.75
CA VAL A 33 -11.55 14.24 19.65
C VAL A 33 -10.10 14.46 20.08
N PHE A 34 -9.88 15.10 21.22
CA PHE A 34 -8.52 15.27 21.73
C PHE A 34 -7.85 13.92 21.99
N SER A 35 -8.56 12.94 22.56
CA SER A 35 -8.06 11.57 22.70
C SER A 35 -7.59 10.98 21.37
N LEU A 36 -8.37 11.14 20.29
CA LEU A 36 -8.02 10.63 18.96
C LEU A 36 -6.75 11.31 18.43
N VAL A 37 -6.68 12.65 18.54
CA VAL A 37 -5.50 13.42 18.15
C VAL A 37 -4.27 12.97 18.95
N GLY A 38 -4.43 12.76 20.26
CA GLY A 38 -3.37 12.27 21.14
C GLY A 38 -2.84 10.90 20.73
N VAL A 39 -3.72 9.96 20.40
CA VAL A 39 -3.34 8.63 19.89
C VAL A 39 -2.53 8.76 18.59
N VAL A 40 -2.99 9.58 17.64
CA VAL A 40 -2.32 9.76 16.34
C VAL A 40 -0.94 10.39 16.51
N VAL A 41 -0.85 11.48 17.28
CA VAL A 41 0.42 12.18 17.55
C VAL A 41 1.37 11.26 18.31
N GLY A 42 0.86 10.55 19.32
CA GLY A 42 1.60 9.58 20.11
C GLY A 42 2.15 8.44 19.24
N ALA A 43 1.31 7.76 18.47
CA ALA A 43 1.72 6.71 17.54
C ALA A 43 2.79 7.21 16.55
N SER A 44 2.65 8.43 16.02
CA SER A 44 3.60 9.05 15.10
C SER A 44 4.94 9.42 15.76
N ALA A 45 4.94 9.78 17.04
CA ALA A 45 6.16 9.98 17.81
C ALA A 45 6.84 8.63 18.12
N GLY A 46 6.06 7.63 18.56
CA GLY A 46 6.54 6.29 18.84
C GLY A 46 7.18 5.62 17.62
N SER A 47 6.59 5.78 16.43
CA SER A 47 7.18 5.25 15.19
C SER A 47 8.51 5.90 14.82
N ARG A 48 8.70 7.20 15.12
CA ARG A 48 9.97 7.91 14.87
C ARG A 48 11.04 7.62 15.91
N ILE A 49 10.65 7.31 17.14
CA ILE A 49 11.58 7.01 18.24
C ILE A 49 12.01 5.54 18.20
N ALA A 50 11.15 4.63 17.74
CA ALA A 50 11.44 3.19 17.69
C ALA A 50 12.81 2.83 17.07
N PRO A 51 13.24 3.40 15.93
CA PRO A 51 14.55 3.08 15.34
C PRO A 51 15.73 3.45 16.26
N ALA A 52 15.60 4.52 17.05
CA ALA A 52 16.65 4.94 17.99
C ALA A 52 16.81 3.99 19.19
N LEU A 53 15.80 3.14 19.44
CA LEU A 53 15.82 2.13 20.51
C LEU A 53 16.28 0.75 20.01
N MET A 54 16.55 0.61 18.70
CA MET A 54 16.95 -0.68 18.12
C MET A 54 18.42 -1.01 18.42
N PRO A 55 18.73 -2.19 18.99
CA PRO A 55 20.10 -2.66 19.10
C PRO A 55 20.69 -2.96 17.71
N GLU A 56 21.92 -2.52 17.45
CA GLU A 56 22.63 -2.86 16.21
C GLU A 56 22.81 -4.39 16.10
N GLY A 57 22.33 -4.97 14.99
CA GLY A 57 22.44 -6.42 14.73
C GLY A 57 21.33 -7.30 15.33
N GLY A 58 20.22 -6.72 15.81
CA GLY A 58 19.09 -7.47 16.39
C GLY A 58 18.26 -8.30 15.40
N ASN A 59 17.58 -9.33 15.91
CA ASN A 59 16.65 -10.16 15.14
C ASN A 59 15.47 -9.32 14.60
N PRO A 60 15.05 -9.47 13.33
CA PRO A 60 13.90 -8.76 12.75
C PRO A 60 12.60 -8.84 13.57
N LEU A 61 12.33 -9.97 14.23
CA LEU A 61 11.18 -10.14 15.13
C LEU A 61 11.25 -9.21 16.35
N TYR A 62 12.46 -9.00 16.88
CA TYR A 62 12.70 -8.13 18.02
C TYR A 62 12.54 -6.65 17.62
N GLY A 63 13.05 -6.27 16.45
CA GLY A 63 12.84 -4.93 15.88
C GLY A 63 11.36 -4.61 15.66
N ALA A 64 10.60 -5.55 15.08
CA ALA A 64 9.14 -5.40 14.93
C ALA A 64 8.43 -5.25 16.30
N GLY A 65 8.86 -6.01 17.30
CA GLY A 65 8.35 -5.91 18.67
C GLY A 65 8.62 -4.54 19.32
N ILE A 66 9.82 -3.98 19.16
CA ILE A 66 10.17 -2.65 19.65
C ILE A 66 9.34 -1.56 18.95
N THR A 67 9.19 -1.65 17.63
CA THR A 67 8.40 -0.68 16.87
C THR A 67 6.93 -0.70 17.30
N LEU A 68 6.33 -1.89 17.37
CA LEU A 68 4.95 -2.03 17.82
C LEU A 68 4.79 -1.56 19.27
N GLY A 69 5.70 -1.96 20.16
CA GLY A 69 5.70 -1.55 21.56
C GLY A 69 5.81 -0.05 21.72
N SER A 70 6.67 0.61 20.94
CA SER A 70 6.86 2.06 20.96
C SER A 70 5.63 2.79 20.44
N ILE A 71 5.07 2.36 19.31
CA ILE A 71 3.83 2.94 18.76
C ILE A 71 2.71 2.84 19.79
N LEU A 72 2.50 1.67 20.39
CA LEU A 72 1.44 1.46 21.38
C LEU A 72 1.68 2.28 22.65
N ALA A 73 2.89 2.27 23.19
CA ALA A 73 3.22 2.99 24.42
C ALA A 73 3.01 4.51 24.24
N PHE A 74 3.51 5.07 23.14
CA PHE A 74 3.33 6.50 22.87
C PHE A 74 1.90 6.86 22.47
N ALA A 75 1.18 5.98 21.78
CA ALA A 75 -0.25 6.18 21.50
C ALA A 75 -1.05 6.30 22.81
N VAL A 76 -0.84 5.38 23.76
CA VAL A 76 -1.48 5.43 25.09
C VAL A 76 -1.07 6.68 25.85
N LEU A 77 0.22 7.04 25.84
CA LEU A 77 0.70 8.25 26.49
C LEU A 77 0.04 9.51 25.91
N GLY A 78 0.02 9.63 24.58
CA GLY A 78 -0.62 10.73 23.88
C GLY A 78 -2.12 10.80 24.14
N GLU A 79 -2.80 9.64 24.20
CA GLU A 79 -4.20 9.52 24.58
C GLU A 79 -4.46 10.11 25.98
N VAL A 80 -3.65 9.73 26.97
CA VAL A 80 -3.79 10.18 28.36
C VAL A 80 -3.59 11.69 28.47
N VAL A 81 -2.53 12.22 27.85
CA VAL A 81 -2.22 13.66 27.85
C VAL A 81 -3.32 14.46 27.14
N ALA A 82 -3.74 14.01 25.96
CA ALA A 82 -4.74 14.75 25.21
C ALA A 82 -6.13 14.65 25.87
N ARG A 83 -6.47 13.52 26.50
CA ARG A 83 -7.71 13.39 27.29
C ARG A 83 -7.74 14.31 28.50
N THR A 84 -6.62 14.49 29.20
CA THR A 84 -6.56 15.41 30.34
C THR A 84 -6.75 16.86 29.87
N ILE A 85 -6.14 17.24 28.74
CA ILE A 85 -6.37 18.55 28.11
C ILE A 85 -7.84 18.70 27.68
N GLY A 86 -8.37 17.72 26.95
CA GLY A 86 -9.76 17.74 26.45
C GLY A 86 -10.80 17.76 27.57
N GLY A 87 -10.55 17.04 28.67
CA GLY A 87 -11.35 17.09 29.89
C GLY A 87 -11.32 18.46 30.55
N SER A 88 -10.13 19.06 30.68
CA SER A 88 -10.00 20.41 31.24
C SER A 88 -10.73 21.49 30.41
N ILE A 89 -10.77 21.33 29.09
CA ILE A 89 -11.54 22.23 28.21
C ILE A 89 -13.05 21.95 28.35
N ARG A 90 -13.44 20.68 28.43
CA ARG A 90 -14.82 20.25 28.66
C ARG A 90 -15.37 20.80 29.99
N ASP A 91 -14.58 20.79 31.04
CA ASP A 91 -14.96 21.29 32.37
C ASP A 91 -15.24 22.81 32.39
N ARG A 92 -14.80 23.55 31.35
CA ARG A 92 -15.15 24.98 31.18
C ARG A 92 -16.53 25.19 30.55
N LEU A 93 -17.16 24.13 30.04
CA LEU A 93 -18.48 24.15 29.41
C LEU A 93 -19.53 23.58 30.37
N THR A 94 -19.85 24.32 31.42
CA THR A 94 -20.73 23.88 32.53
C THR A 94 -22.23 24.07 32.27
N GLY A 95 -22.65 24.19 31.00
CA GLY A 95 -24.06 24.39 30.64
C GLY A 95 -24.80 23.06 30.43
N PRO A 96 -26.06 22.89 30.89
CA PRO A 96 -26.82 21.66 30.67
C PRO A 96 -27.03 21.34 29.17
N THR A 97 -27.13 22.38 28.34
CA THR A 97 -27.22 22.26 26.88
C THR A 97 -25.87 21.91 26.25
N SER A 98 -24.75 22.46 26.74
CA SER A 98 -23.42 22.11 26.21
C SER A 98 -23.02 20.70 26.59
N GLU A 99 -23.34 20.25 27.81
CA GLU A 99 -23.07 18.88 28.27
C GLU A 99 -23.86 17.83 27.47
N THR A 100 -25.14 18.11 27.17
CA THR A 100 -25.96 17.22 26.34
C THR A 100 -25.50 17.18 24.89
N LEU A 101 -25.13 18.32 24.30
CA LEU A 101 -24.55 18.38 22.96
C LEU A 101 -23.20 17.67 22.89
N ASP A 102 -22.34 17.82 23.90
CA ASP A 102 -21.04 17.15 23.98
C ASP A 102 -21.21 15.63 24.15
N ALA A 103 -22.16 15.18 24.97
CA ALA A 103 -22.50 13.76 25.09
C ALA A 103 -23.05 13.20 23.77
N PHE A 104 -23.94 13.92 23.08
CA PHE A 104 -24.45 13.50 21.77
C PHE A 104 -23.34 13.44 20.72
N GLY A 105 -22.48 14.46 20.67
CA GLY A 105 -21.31 14.47 19.79
C GLY A 105 -20.34 13.32 20.10
N GLY A 106 -20.13 13.02 21.38
CA GLY A 106 -19.32 11.88 21.82
C GLY A 106 -19.92 10.54 21.39
N ALA A 107 -21.24 10.39 21.49
CA ALA A 107 -21.97 9.23 21.00
C ALA A 107 -21.84 9.06 19.48
N ALA A 108 -22.00 10.16 18.72
CA ALA A 108 -21.86 10.20 17.27
C ALA A 108 -20.42 9.87 16.82
N LEU A 109 -19.41 10.43 17.51
CA LEU A 109 -18.01 10.12 17.28
C LEU A 109 -17.73 8.63 17.56
N GLY A 110 -18.23 8.11 18.69
CA GLY A 110 -18.11 6.70 19.04
C GLY A 110 -18.74 5.78 17.98
N PHE A 111 -19.93 6.13 17.49
CA PHE A 111 -20.58 5.41 16.39
C PHE A 111 -19.71 5.41 15.14
N ALA A 112 -19.27 6.58 14.67
CA ALA A 112 -18.42 6.70 13.48
C ALA A 112 -17.14 5.88 13.60
N LEU A 113 -16.43 5.99 14.73
CA LEU A 113 -15.22 5.21 15.00
C LEU A 113 -15.49 3.70 15.02
N SER A 114 -16.59 3.25 15.62
CA SER A 114 -16.94 1.84 15.65
C SER A 114 -17.24 1.27 14.26
N LEU A 115 -17.91 2.03 13.39
CA LEU A 115 -18.14 1.62 11.99
C LEU A 115 -16.83 1.49 11.22
N VAL A 116 -15.92 2.46 11.35
CA VAL A 116 -14.60 2.42 10.72
C VAL A 116 -13.79 1.22 11.20
N LEU A 117 -13.80 0.93 12.51
CA LEU A 117 -13.10 -0.22 13.09
C LEU A 117 -13.66 -1.56 12.60
N VAL A 118 -14.99 -1.73 12.66
CA VAL A 118 -15.67 -2.95 12.19
C VAL A 118 -15.38 -3.18 10.71
N TRP A 119 -15.42 -2.11 9.91
CA TRP A 119 -15.11 -2.18 8.49
C TRP A 119 -13.63 -2.52 8.22
N ALA A 120 -12.68 -1.86 8.89
CA ALA A 120 -11.25 -2.15 8.74
C ALA A 120 -10.90 -3.60 9.12
N VAL A 121 -11.50 -4.12 10.20
CA VAL A 121 -11.32 -5.52 10.61
C VAL A 121 -11.99 -6.48 9.61
N GLY A 122 -13.21 -6.16 9.17
CA GLY A 122 -13.93 -6.96 8.18
C GLY A 122 -13.18 -7.08 6.85
N THR A 123 -12.63 -5.97 6.34
CA THR A 123 -11.84 -5.96 5.10
C THR A 123 -10.56 -6.78 5.23
N PHE A 124 -9.83 -6.65 6.34
CA PHE A 124 -8.64 -7.45 6.60
C PHE A 124 -8.97 -8.96 6.72
N ALA A 125 -10.02 -9.31 7.45
CA ALA A 125 -10.46 -10.69 7.61
C ALA A 125 -10.86 -11.31 6.25
N LEU A 126 -11.63 -10.60 5.43
CA LEU A 126 -12.10 -11.14 4.16
C LEU A 126 -11.00 -11.33 3.09
N ARG A 127 -9.87 -10.62 3.20
CA ARG A 127 -8.85 -10.56 2.12
C ARG A 127 -7.47 -11.12 2.48
N SER A 128 -7.16 -11.35 3.75
CA SER A 128 -5.86 -11.88 4.16
C SER A 128 -5.72 -13.37 3.81
N GLN A 129 -4.86 -13.70 2.83
CA GLN A 129 -4.57 -15.08 2.40
C GLN A 129 -4.04 -16.03 3.52
N PRO A 130 -3.30 -15.58 4.56
CA PRO A 130 -2.84 -16.47 5.64
C PRO A 130 -3.98 -17.01 6.53
N LEU A 131 -5.19 -16.45 6.44
CA LEU A 131 -6.37 -16.79 7.25
C LEU A 131 -7.46 -17.50 6.43
N ALA A 132 -7.07 -18.26 5.39
CA ALA A 132 -7.99 -18.98 4.49
C ALA A 132 -8.95 -19.99 5.18
N GLY A 133 -8.85 -20.18 6.50
CA GLY A 133 -9.75 -20.99 7.34
C GLY A 133 -10.78 -20.19 8.16
N LEU A 134 -11.06 -18.93 7.84
CA LEU A 134 -12.04 -18.15 8.61
C LEU A 134 -13.43 -18.81 8.66
N PRO A 135 -14.13 -18.77 9.82
CA PRO A 135 -15.45 -19.36 9.98
C PRO A 135 -16.47 -18.80 8.96
N PRO A 136 -17.44 -19.61 8.49
CA PRO A 136 -18.54 -19.20 7.60
C PRO A 136 -19.23 -17.89 8.04
N ALA A 137 -19.25 -17.65 9.35
CA ALA A 137 -19.84 -16.49 10.00
C ALA A 137 -19.37 -15.13 9.45
N VAL A 138 -18.12 -15.00 8.98
CA VAL A 138 -17.59 -13.71 8.48
C VAL A 138 -18.11 -13.41 7.07
N ARG A 139 -18.14 -14.42 6.19
CA ARG A 139 -18.66 -14.25 4.81
C ARG A 139 -20.17 -14.04 4.79
N GLU A 140 -20.85 -14.55 5.80
CA GLU A 140 -22.29 -14.49 5.92
C GLU A 140 -22.81 -13.23 6.62
N SER A 141 -21.97 -12.38 7.22
CA SER A 141 -22.44 -11.20 7.97
C SER A 141 -23.08 -10.14 7.07
N SER A 142 -24.33 -9.79 7.37
CA SER A 142 -25.10 -8.79 6.65
C SER A 142 -24.56 -7.37 6.90
N ILE A 143 -24.06 -7.11 8.12
CA ILE A 143 -23.48 -5.81 8.49
C ILE A 143 -22.15 -5.58 7.77
N LEU A 144 -21.28 -6.60 7.71
CA LEU A 144 -19.99 -6.48 7.02
C LEU A 144 -20.15 -6.29 5.51
N GLN A 145 -21.05 -7.05 4.88
CA GLN A 145 -21.38 -6.87 3.46
C GLN A 145 -21.93 -5.47 3.20
N SER A 146 -22.86 -5.02 4.05
CA SER A 146 -23.47 -3.69 3.97
C SER A 146 -22.45 -2.55 4.14
N LEU A 147 -21.46 -2.72 5.02
CA LEU A 147 -20.41 -1.72 5.22
C LEU A 147 -19.44 -1.67 4.05
N GLU A 148 -19.04 -2.80 3.47
CA GLU A 148 -18.13 -2.84 2.31
C GLU A 148 -18.76 -2.23 1.05
N GLU A 149 -20.08 -2.40 0.85
CA GLU A 149 -20.80 -1.77 -0.26
C GLU A 149 -20.81 -0.24 -0.18
N ARG A 150 -20.91 0.31 1.04
CA ARG A 150 -21.10 1.75 1.29
C ARG A 150 -19.79 2.48 1.55
N MET A 151 -18.79 1.78 2.09
CA MET A 151 -17.44 2.26 2.28
C MET A 151 -16.48 1.35 1.49
N PRO A 152 -16.25 1.61 0.20
CA PRO A 152 -15.36 0.78 -0.59
C PRO A 152 -13.91 0.87 -0.07
N SER A 153 -13.26 -0.28 0.09
CA SER A 153 -11.86 -0.46 0.53
C SER A 153 -10.81 0.34 -0.25
N GLY A 154 -11.16 0.88 -1.43
CA GLY A 154 -10.33 1.82 -2.17
C GLY A 154 -10.03 3.13 -1.41
N LEU A 155 -10.88 3.54 -0.46
CA LEU A 155 -10.67 4.74 0.34
C LEU A 155 -9.45 4.62 1.28
N ILE A 156 -9.33 3.52 2.05
CA ILE A 156 -8.14 3.29 2.90
C ILE A 156 -6.89 3.21 2.03
N ARG A 157 -6.93 2.45 0.91
CA ARG A 157 -5.77 2.36 0.00
C ARG A 157 -5.33 3.72 -0.51
N ARG A 158 -6.26 4.61 -0.86
CA ARG A 158 -5.93 5.98 -1.27
C ARG A 158 -5.28 6.76 -0.13
N THR A 159 -5.91 6.79 1.04
CA THR A 159 -5.44 7.56 2.21
C THR A 159 -4.13 7.03 2.79
N VAL A 160 -3.91 5.71 2.85
CA VAL A 160 -2.65 5.11 3.31
C VAL A 160 -1.53 5.39 2.31
N ALA A 161 -1.78 5.25 1.01
CA ALA A 161 -0.75 5.59 0.03
C ALA A 161 -0.66 7.11 -0.26
N ASP A 162 -1.49 7.95 0.38
CA ASP A 162 -1.23 9.40 0.51
C ASP A 162 -0.28 9.69 1.69
N LEU A 163 -0.15 8.75 2.65
CA LEU A 163 0.78 8.82 3.78
C LEU A 163 2.16 8.21 3.45
N GLU A 164 2.27 7.43 2.38
CA GLU A 164 3.53 6.94 1.82
C GLU A 164 3.93 7.84 0.64
N PRO A 165 4.91 8.76 0.79
CA PRO A 165 5.42 9.53 -0.33
C PRO A 165 6.22 8.61 -1.24
N LEU A 166 5.56 8.02 -2.26
CA LEU A 166 6.27 7.41 -3.36
C LEU A 166 7.08 8.50 -4.08
N PRO A 167 8.34 8.24 -4.47
CA PRO A 167 9.14 9.22 -5.20
C PRO A 167 8.38 9.69 -6.44
N GLN A 168 8.41 10.99 -6.71
CA GLN A 168 7.74 11.57 -7.87
C GLN A 168 8.74 11.89 -8.98
N ILE A 169 8.62 11.21 -10.12
CA ILE A 169 9.31 11.58 -11.35
C ILE A 169 8.32 12.31 -12.25
N ARG A 170 8.44 13.64 -12.36
CA ARG A 170 7.79 14.37 -13.45
C ARG A 170 8.59 14.12 -14.74
N GLY A 171 8.16 13.11 -15.49
CA GLY A 171 8.71 12.81 -16.81
C GLY A 171 8.34 13.90 -17.84
N PRO A 172 9.08 13.99 -18.96
CA PRO A 172 8.70 14.88 -20.05
C PRO A 172 7.34 14.46 -20.62
N GLU A 173 6.49 15.44 -20.95
CA GLU A 173 5.25 15.13 -21.67
C GLU A 173 5.59 14.34 -22.94
N PRO A 174 4.91 13.22 -23.19
CA PRO A 174 5.35 12.30 -24.21
C PRO A 174 5.19 12.87 -25.63
N GLU A 175 4.30 13.85 -25.86
CA GLU A 175 4.06 14.50 -27.17
C GLU A 175 4.04 13.49 -28.35
N VAL A 176 3.21 12.45 -28.22
CA VAL A 176 3.04 11.37 -29.22
C VAL A 176 1.58 10.99 -29.40
N ALA A 177 1.29 10.30 -30.51
CA ALA A 177 0.00 9.72 -30.82
C ALA A 177 -0.49 8.74 -29.72
N ALA A 178 -1.78 8.41 -29.76
CA ALA A 178 -2.36 7.44 -28.84
C ALA A 178 -1.66 6.07 -28.95
N PRO A 179 -1.64 5.27 -27.87
CA PRO A 179 -1.14 3.90 -27.90
C PRO A 179 -1.89 2.99 -28.88
N GLU A 180 -1.18 2.03 -29.46
CA GLU A 180 -1.75 1.06 -30.39
C GLU A 180 -2.31 -0.13 -29.62
N ARG A 181 -3.62 -0.31 -29.60
CA ARG A 181 -4.25 -1.38 -28.79
C ARG A 181 -3.91 -2.79 -29.27
N SER A 182 -3.52 -2.95 -30.53
CA SER A 182 -3.12 -4.24 -31.12
C SER A 182 -1.90 -4.86 -30.44
N ILE A 183 -1.00 -4.04 -29.87
CA ILE A 183 0.23 -4.49 -29.20
C ILE A 183 -0.04 -5.48 -28.06
N VAL A 184 -1.20 -5.37 -27.41
CA VAL A 184 -1.60 -6.26 -26.30
C VAL A 184 -1.87 -7.69 -26.79
N GLY A 185 -2.25 -7.85 -28.07
CA GLY A 185 -2.48 -9.14 -28.71
C GLY A 185 -1.25 -9.77 -29.33
N ASP A 186 -0.12 -9.05 -29.36
CA ASP A 186 1.10 -9.51 -30.01
C ASP A 186 1.68 -10.77 -29.32
N PRO A 187 2.07 -11.82 -30.08
CA PRO A 187 2.54 -13.07 -29.50
C PRO A 187 3.84 -12.92 -28.69
N ASP A 188 4.74 -12.03 -29.09
CA ASP A 188 6.00 -11.80 -28.37
C ASP A 188 5.78 -10.99 -27.10
N VAL A 189 4.84 -10.03 -27.11
CA VAL A 189 4.37 -9.33 -25.89
C VAL A 189 3.73 -10.31 -24.91
N ARG A 190 2.86 -11.21 -25.40
CA ARG A 190 2.24 -12.25 -24.57
C ARG A 190 3.28 -13.21 -23.99
N ALA A 191 4.26 -13.62 -24.79
CA ALA A 191 5.38 -14.43 -24.32
C ALA A 191 6.24 -13.70 -23.27
N ALA A 192 6.41 -12.38 -23.41
CA ALA A 192 7.12 -11.57 -22.42
C ALA A 192 6.42 -11.53 -21.07
N SER A 193 5.08 -11.55 -21.06
CA SER A 193 4.29 -11.51 -19.82
C SER A 193 4.51 -12.70 -18.89
N ALA A 194 4.86 -13.88 -19.44
CA ALA A 194 5.24 -15.05 -18.65
C ALA A 194 6.60 -14.90 -17.96
N ARG A 195 7.38 -13.88 -18.32
CA ARG A 195 8.69 -13.52 -17.76
C ARG A 195 8.62 -12.21 -16.96
N THR A 196 7.41 -11.73 -16.69
CA THR A 196 7.13 -10.64 -15.76
C THR A 196 6.68 -11.23 -14.42
N LEU A 197 7.21 -10.71 -13.33
CA LEU A 197 6.99 -11.19 -11.99
C LEU A 197 6.37 -10.11 -11.13
N ARG A 198 5.51 -10.53 -10.20
CA ARG A 198 5.09 -9.68 -9.09
C ARG A 198 6.22 -9.67 -8.07
N VAL A 199 6.60 -8.50 -7.60
CA VAL A 199 7.56 -8.30 -6.51
C VAL A 199 6.77 -7.87 -5.28
N THR A 200 7.01 -8.53 -4.16
CA THR A 200 6.34 -8.21 -2.88
C THR A 200 7.33 -8.33 -1.73
N GLY A 201 7.23 -7.45 -0.75
CA GLY A 201 7.99 -7.60 0.48
C GLY A 201 7.31 -6.90 1.65
N ILE A 202 8.03 -6.87 2.77
CA ILE A 202 7.58 -6.20 3.99
C ILE A 202 8.64 -5.17 4.37
N ALA A 203 8.25 -3.91 4.38
CA ALA A 203 9.05 -2.78 4.84
C ALA A 203 8.28 -2.06 5.96
N CYS A 204 8.94 -1.78 7.08
CA CYS A 204 8.33 -1.06 8.23
C CYS A 204 7.01 -1.66 8.76
N GLY A 205 6.75 -2.95 8.54
CA GLY A 205 5.50 -3.62 8.94
C GLY A 205 4.35 -3.50 7.94
N TYR A 206 4.57 -2.87 6.79
CA TYR A 206 3.62 -2.74 5.68
C TYR A 206 4.06 -3.60 4.49
N GLY A 207 3.08 -4.09 3.72
CA GLY A 207 3.34 -4.79 2.48
C GLY A 207 3.68 -3.82 1.37
N VAL A 208 4.83 -3.99 0.74
CA VAL A 208 5.25 -3.26 -0.46
C VAL A 208 5.09 -4.16 -1.68
N GLU A 209 4.71 -3.56 -2.81
CA GLU A 209 4.38 -4.29 -4.02
C GLU A 209 4.82 -3.55 -5.28
N GLY A 210 5.22 -4.34 -6.27
CA GLY A 210 5.62 -3.87 -7.58
C GLY A 210 5.67 -5.00 -8.59
N SER A 211 6.29 -4.69 -9.72
CA SER A 211 6.53 -5.61 -10.82
C SER A 211 8.03 -5.74 -11.06
N GLY A 212 8.43 -6.79 -11.76
CA GLY A 212 9.80 -7.02 -12.17
C GLY A 212 9.84 -7.91 -13.40
N TRP A 213 11.00 -8.01 -14.03
CA TRP A 213 11.16 -8.83 -15.24
C TRP A 213 12.50 -9.55 -15.29
N VAL A 214 12.53 -10.73 -15.91
CA VAL A 214 13.74 -11.56 -15.99
C VAL A 214 14.74 -10.92 -16.95
N ALA A 215 15.84 -10.39 -16.42
CA ALA A 215 16.90 -9.72 -17.19
C ALA A 215 18.12 -10.61 -17.43
N GLY A 216 18.26 -11.69 -16.65
CA GLY A 216 19.36 -12.64 -16.77
C GLY A 216 19.00 -13.96 -16.11
N ARG A 217 19.91 -14.94 -16.16
CA ARG A 217 19.70 -16.23 -15.48
C ARG A 217 19.56 -15.98 -13.98
N ASP A 218 18.39 -16.27 -13.44
CA ASP A 218 18.04 -16.04 -12.03
C ASP A 218 18.16 -14.57 -11.58
N LEU A 219 18.11 -13.63 -12.53
CA LEU A 219 18.18 -12.19 -12.27
C LEU A 219 16.90 -11.49 -12.72
N VAL A 220 16.32 -10.72 -11.80
CA VAL A 220 15.09 -9.94 -12.02
C VAL A 220 15.42 -8.46 -11.83
N VAL A 221 15.06 -7.62 -12.80
CA VAL A 221 15.11 -6.17 -12.66
C VAL A 221 13.77 -5.67 -12.13
N THR A 222 13.82 -4.70 -11.20
CA THR A 222 12.67 -3.95 -10.68
C THR A 222 13.12 -2.54 -10.32
N ASN A 223 12.23 -1.71 -9.77
CA ASN A 223 12.60 -0.41 -9.22
C ASN A 223 13.23 -0.56 -7.82
N ALA A 224 14.13 0.35 -7.47
CA ALA A 224 14.77 0.31 -6.15
C ALA A 224 13.77 0.64 -5.03
N HIS A 225 12.86 1.60 -5.24
CA HIS A 225 11.84 1.96 -4.26
C HIS A 225 10.88 0.80 -3.95
N VAL A 226 10.71 -0.17 -4.86
CA VAL A 226 9.87 -1.35 -4.63
C VAL A 226 10.46 -2.24 -3.55
N VAL A 227 11.79 -2.26 -3.39
CA VAL A 227 12.49 -3.13 -2.42
C VAL A 227 13.20 -2.36 -1.31
N ALA A 228 13.01 -1.05 -1.25
CA ALA A 228 13.67 -0.17 -0.30
C ALA A 228 13.16 -0.43 1.13
N GLY A 229 14.09 -0.71 2.05
CA GLY A 229 13.76 -0.92 3.47
C GLY A 229 13.07 -2.26 3.76
N GLU A 230 13.00 -3.17 2.79
CA GLU A 230 12.42 -4.50 2.98
C GLU A 230 13.35 -5.40 3.80
N THR A 231 12.77 -6.16 4.73
CA THR A 231 13.50 -7.23 5.45
C THR A 231 13.47 -8.56 4.71
N ALA A 232 12.49 -8.75 3.82
CA ALA A 232 12.32 -9.96 3.03
C ALA A 232 11.56 -9.68 1.73
N THR A 233 12.24 -9.85 0.59
CA THR A 233 11.68 -9.71 -0.75
C THR A 233 11.31 -11.06 -1.33
N HIS A 234 10.15 -11.14 -1.97
CA HIS A 234 9.67 -12.31 -2.68
C HIS A 234 9.22 -11.95 -4.09
N VAL A 235 9.28 -12.93 -5.00
CA VAL A 235 8.74 -12.81 -6.35
C VAL A 235 7.74 -13.93 -6.66
N GLN A 236 6.76 -13.64 -7.52
CA GLN A 236 5.83 -14.62 -8.08
C GLN A 236 5.77 -14.53 -9.60
N VAL A 237 6.01 -15.64 -10.27
CA VAL A 237 5.97 -15.74 -11.74
C VAL A 237 4.53 -15.60 -12.23
N GLY A 238 4.26 -14.66 -13.15
CA GLY A 238 2.91 -14.42 -13.66
C GLY A 238 1.91 -13.96 -12.57
N GLY A 239 2.41 -13.58 -11.39
CA GLY A 239 1.59 -13.12 -10.25
C GLY A 239 0.73 -14.19 -9.59
N THR A 240 1.03 -15.48 -9.84
CA THR A 240 0.35 -16.63 -9.23
C THR A 240 1.38 -17.65 -8.73
N GLY A 241 0.94 -18.59 -7.88
CA GLY A 241 1.77 -19.69 -7.43
C GLY A 241 2.74 -19.33 -6.29
N ARG A 242 3.86 -20.06 -6.23
CA ARG A 242 4.80 -20.02 -5.10
C ARG A 242 5.57 -18.70 -5.05
N HIS A 243 5.62 -18.10 -3.85
CA HIS A 243 6.55 -17.02 -3.56
C HIS A 243 7.98 -17.56 -3.51
N LEU A 244 8.86 -17.02 -4.36
CA LEU A 244 10.28 -17.36 -4.36
C LEU A 244 11.04 -16.27 -3.59
N PRO A 245 11.91 -16.63 -2.64
CA PRO A 245 12.73 -15.66 -1.95
C PRO A 245 13.69 -15.00 -2.94
N ALA A 246 13.83 -13.68 -2.82
CA ALA A 246 14.67 -12.87 -3.68
C ALA A 246 15.68 -12.09 -2.84
N LYS A 247 16.92 -11.98 -3.33
CA LYS A 247 17.98 -11.20 -2.69
C LYS A 247 18.35 -10.01 -3.57
N VAL A 248 18.33 -8.81 -3.02
CA VAL A 248 18.85 -7.64 -3.72
C VAL A 248 20.36 -7.80 -3.91
N VAL A 249 20.82 -7.82 -5.16
CA VAL A 249 22.25 -7.94 -5.52
C VAL A 249 22.80 -6.65 -6.14
N VAL A 250 21.92 -5.79 -6.65
CA VAL A 250 22.24 -4.41 -7.05
C VAL A 250 21.11 -3.52 -6.56
N PHE A 251 21.47 -2.37 -6.01
CA PHE A 251 20.54 -1.33 -5.57
C PHE A 251 21.10 0.02 -6.00
N ASP A 252 20.53 0.60 -7.06
CA ASP A 252 20.88 1.91 -7.58
C ASP A 252 19.79 2.91 -7.17
N GLU A 253 20.07 3.64 -6.09
CA GLU A 253 19.18 4.66 -5.53
C GLU A 253 18.91 5.79 -6.52
N MET A 254 19.91 6.19 -7.30
CA MET A 254 19.84 7.38 -8.16
C MET A 254 18.98 7.14 -9.39
N ASN A 255 19.14 5.98 -10.03
CA ASN A 255 18.34 5.60 -11.20
C ASN A 255 17.03 4.90 -10.84
N ASP A 256 16.83 4.61 -9.56
CA ASP A 256 15.71 3.83 -9.04
C ASP A 256 15.61 2.45 -9.68
N ILE A 257 16.72 1.71 -9.72
CA ILE A 257 16.79 0.36 -10.27
C ILE A 257 17.38 -0.60 -9.24
N ALA A 258 16.73 -1.74 -9.07
CA ALA A 258 17.27 -2.86 -8.31
C ALA A 258 17.37 -4.11 -9.20
N VAL A 259 18.39 -4.93 -8.91
CA VAL A 259 18.50 -6.28 -9.48
C VAL A 259 18.39 -7.27 -8.33
N LEU A 260 17.46 -8.21 -8.48
CA LEU A 260 17.21 -9.28 -7.54
C LEU A 260 17.78 -10.58 -8.08
N ARG A 261 18.41 -11.37 -7.21
CA ARG A 261 18.75 -12.77 -7.46
C ARG A 261 17.67 -13.67 -6.89
N VAL A 262 17.17 -14.57 -7.72
CA VAL A 262 16.09 -15.51 -7.39
C VAL A 262 16.54 -16.91 -7.75
N ASP A 263 17.10 -17.63 -6.77
CA ASP A 263 17.70 -18.94 -7.02
C ASP A 263 16.65 -19.95 -7.52
N GLY A 264 16.94 -20.63 -8.63
CA GLY A 264 16.04 -21.62 -9.22
C GLY A 264 14.84 -21.03 -9.98
N LEU A 265 14.97 -19.81 -10.51
CA LEU A 265 13.90 -19.18 -11.29
C LEU A 265 13.66 -19.90 -12.61
N GLY A 266 14.74 -20.31 -13.30
CA GLY A 266 14.66 -21.20 -14.47
C GLY A 266 13.95 -20.58 -15.71
N LEU A 267 13.78 -19.26 -15.75
CA LEU A 267 13.13 -18.55 -16.85
C LEU A 267 14.16 -18.00 -17.85
N THR A 268 13.74 -17.91 -19.12
CA THR A 268 14.56 -17.28 -20.16
C THR A 268 14.53 -15.75 -20.05
N PRO A 269 15.69 -15.07 -20.14
CA PRO A 269 15.74 -13.62 -20.02
C PRO A 269 15.08 -12.88 -21.18
N LEU A 270 14.46 -11.74 -20.87
CA LEU A 270 14.07 -10.74 -21.85
C LEU A 270 15.30 -9.93 -22.29
N ARG A 271 15.31 -9.51 -23.55
CA ARG A 271 16.41 -8.71 -24.11
C ARG A 271 16.06 -7.23 -24.03
N LEU A 272 17.02 -6.43 -23.58
CA LEU A 272 16.93 -4.97 -23.62
C LEU A 272 17.17 -4.44 -25.03
N THR A 273 16.52 -3.34 -25.36
CA THR A 273 16.78 -2.54 -26.57
C THR A 273 16.64 -1.06 -26.23
N ALA A 274 17.29 -0.18 -26.99
CA ALA A 274 17.16 1.25 -26.80
C ALA A 274 15.74 1.73 -27.18
N PRO A 275 15.11 2.63 -26.40
CA PRO A 275 13.78 3.16 -26.70
C PRO A 275 13.82 4.10 -27.92
N ARG A 276 12.80 4.02 -28.78
CA ARG A 276 12.65 4.91 -29.94
C ARG A 276 11.42 5.78 -29.80
N ARG A 277 11.54 7.10 -29.96
CA ARG A 277 10.38 8.00 -29.88
C ARG A 277 9.28 7.55 -30.85
N GLY A 278 8.05 7.45 -30.34
CA GLY A 278 6.87 7.04 -31.09
C GLY A 278 6.65 5.53 -31.20
N GLU A 279 7.56 4.69 -30.67
CA GLU A 279 7.42 3.23 -30.69
C GLU A 279 6.21 2.75 -29.87
N ALA A 280 5.44 1.83 -30.46
CA ALA A 280 4.35 1.14 -29.79
C ALA A 280 4.94 0.07 -28.87
N VAL A 281 4.50 0.08 -27.61
CA VAL A 281 4.99 -0.84 -26.59
C VAL A 281 3.84 -1.25 -25.67
N ALA A 282 3.99 -2.34 -24.95
CA ALA A 282 3.08 -2.80 -23.92
C ALA A 282 3.76 -2.69 -22.55
N VAL A 283 3.09 -2.07 -21.59
CA VAL A 283 3.49 -2.09 -20.18
C VAL A 283 2.87 -3.31 -19.53
N ILE A 284 3.73 -4.17 -18.97
CA ILE A 284 3.30 -5.42 -18.34
C ILE A 284 3.56 -5.31 -16.84
N GLY A 285 2.57 -5.59 -16.00
CA GLY A 285 2.74 -5.48 -14.56
C GLY A 285 1.61 -6.08 -13.73
N PHE A 286 1.64 -5.79 -12.44
CA PHE A 286 0.71 -6.25 -11.42
C PHE A 286 0.14 -5.05 -10.65
N PRO A 287 -0.71 -4.23 -11.29
CA PRO A 287 -1.21 -3.01 -10.69
C PRO A 287 -2.05 -3.33 -9.45
N GLU A 288 -1.80 -2.59 -8.37
CA GLU A 288 -2.53 -2.64 -7.09
C GLU A 288 -2.58 -4.03 -6.43
N ASN A 289 -1.52 -4.82 -6.65
CA ASN A 289 -1.43 -6.24 -6.30
C ASN A 289 -2.47 -7.11 -7.01
N GLY A 290 -3.09 -6.61 -8.07
CA GLY A 290 -4.08 -7.32 -8.85
C GLY A 290 -3.49 -8.41 -9.74
N PRO A 291 -4.32 -8.99 -10.62
CA PRO A 291 -3.84 -9.92 -11.64
C PRO A 291 -2.84 -9.24 -12.60
N LEU A 292 -2.15 -10.08 -13.38
CA LEU A 292 -1.30 -9.62 -14.48
C LEU A 292 -2.12 -8.74 -15.44
N ASP A 293 -1.57 -7.57 -15.75
CA ASP A 293 -2.18 -6.58 -16.63
C ASP A 293 -1.20 -6.18 -17.75
N ILE A 294 -1.75 -5.90 -18.93
CA ILE A 294 -0.99 -5.49 -20.13
C ILE A 294 -1.65 -4.25 -20.71
N GLU A 295 -1.00 -3.10 -20.55
CA GLU A 295 -1.51 -1.81 -21.00
C GLU A 295 -0.78 -1.33 -22.27
N PRO A 296 -1.50 -0.92 -23.33
CA PRO A 296 -0.87 -0.36 -24.50
C PRO A 296 -0.26 1.01 -24.16
N ALA A 297 0.96 1.24 -24.65
CA ALA A 297 1.72 2.44 -24.42
C ALA A 297 2.41 2.92 -25.69
N ARG A 298 2.87 4.18 -25.67
CA ARG A 298 3.75 4.72 -26.69
C ARG A 298 4.89 5.50 -26.05
N THR A 299 6.11 5.18 -26.43
CA THR A 299 7.31 5.87 -25.95
C THR A 299 7.39 7.29 -26.52
N GLY A 300 7.72 8.26 -25.69
CA GLY A 300 7.97 9.67 -26.01
C GLY A 300 9.46 9.96 -26.15
N LYS A 301 9.88 11.19 -25.77
CA LYS A 301 11.29 11.60 -25.80
C LYS A 301 12.05 11.07 -24.59
N THR A 302 13.29 10.68 -24.79
CA THR A 302 14.27 10.41 -23.72
C THR A 302 15.01 11.68 -23.37
N ARG A 303 15.01 12.09 -22.09
CA ARG A 303 15.65 13.32 -21.60
C ARG A 303 16.22 13.13 -20.20
N TRP A 304 17.18 13.98 -19.86
CA TRP A 304 17.57 14.19 -18.48
C TRP A 304 16.46 14.92 -17.73
N VAL A 305 16.11 14.42 -16.55
CA VAL A 305 15.14 15.05 -15.64
C VAL A 305 15.74 15.16 -14.25
N ASN A 306 15.36 16.23 -13.54
CA ASN A 306 15.64 16.37 -12.11
C ASN A 306 14.49 15.71 -11.34
N SER A 307 14.83 14.85 -10.40
CA SER A 307 13.86 14.14 -9.56
C SER A 307 14.50 13.79 -8.21
N SER A 308 13.83 12.95 -7.40
CA SER A 308 14.28 12.44 -6.11
C SER A 308 14.65 10.96 -6.20
N ASP A 309 15.72 10.53 -5.54
CA ASP A 309 16.19 9.15 -5.51
C ASP A 309 15.13 8.15 -4.98
N ALA A 310 15.47 6.86 -4.93
CA ALA A 310 14.57 5.81 -4.46
C ALA A 310 14.02 5.99 -3.02
N TYR A 311 14.62 6.89 -2.22
CA TYR A 311 14.20 7.27 -0.87
C TYR A 311 13.56 8.66 -0.81
N ASP A 312 13.17 9.22 -1.97
CA ASP A 312 12.61 10.56 -2.12
C ASP A 312 13.55 11.71 -1.69
N ARG A 313 14.87 11.49 -1.75
CA ARG A 313 15.90 12.53 -1.48
C ARG A 313 16.39 13.11 -2.79
N GLY A 314 16.67 14.42 -2.83
CA GLY A 314 17.08 15.03 -4.10
C GLY A 314 17.81 16.36 -3.95
N PRO A 315 18.13 17.01 -5.08
CA PRO A 315 17.83 16.56 -6.45
C PRO A 315 18.88 15.55 -6.99
N VAL A 316 18.41 14.56 -7.75
CA VAL A 316 19.24 13.68 -8.59
C VAL A 316 18.87 13.86 -10.05
N GLN A 317 19.87 13.76 -10.93
CA GLN A 317 19.67 13.81 -12.38
C GLN A 317 19.64 12.39 -12.92
N ARG A 318 18.62 12.04 -13.71
CA ARG A 318 18.54 10.74 -14.37
C ARG A 318 17.95 10.84 -15.77
N VAL A 319 18.22 9.83 -16.59
CA VAL A 319 17.68 9.73 -17.95
C VAL A 319 16.33 9.01 -17.91
N VAL A 320 15.28 9.66 -18.39
CA VAL A 320 13.91 9.11 -18.43
C VAL A 320 13.35 9.20 -19.84
N THR A 321 12.70 8.12 -20.27
CA THR A 321 11.84 8.10 -21.44
C THR A 321 10.41 8.42 -21.01
N GLY A 322 9.82 9.48 -21.56
CA GLY A 322 8.39 9.75 -21.32
C GLY A 322 7.52 8.66 -21.97
N PHE A 323 6.36 8.34 -21.40
CA PHE A 323 5.40 7.40 -21.98
C PHE A 323 4.01 7.99 -22.02
N ARG A 324 3.26 7.74 -23.09
CA ARG A 324 1.81 7.90 -23.10
C ARG A 324 1.20 6.55 -22.75
N VAL A 325 0.77 6.39 -21.50
CA VAL A 325 0.24 5.14 -20.94
C VAL A 325 -0.60 5.45 -19.70
N TYR A 326 -1.54 4.58 -19.36
CA TYR A 326 -2.20 4.59 -18.06
C TYR A 326 -1.42 3.67 -17.10
N VAL A 327 -0.62 4.26 -16.20
CA VAL A 327 0.10 3.53 -15.15
C VAL A 327 -0.63 3.62 -13.82
N ARG A 328 -0.60 2.52 -13.07
CA ARG A 328 -1.15 2.43 -11.71
C ARG A 328 -0.05 1.98 -10.75
N PRO A 329 -0.15 2.29 -9.45
CA PRO A 329 0.72 1.70 -8.42
C PRO A 329 0.78 0.17 -8.61
N GLY A 330 1.94 -0.44 -8.39
CA GLY A 330 2.19 -1.86 -8.68
C GLY A 330 2.75 -2.14 -10.09
N ASN A 331 2.58 -1.23 -11.06
CA ASN A 331 3.28 -1.34 -12.36
C ASN A 331 4.77 -0.99 -12.28
N SER A 332 5.19 -0.25 -11.24
CA SER A 332 6.60 0.10 -11.00
C SER A 332 7.49 -1.13 -11.02
N GLY A 333 8.58 -1.06 -11.76
CA GLY A 333 9.56 -2.12 -11.97
C GLY A 333 9.20 -3.09 -13.09
N GLY A 334 7.97 -3.02 -13.63
CA GLY A 334 7.53 -3.82 -14.77
C GLY A 334 8.20 -3.39 -16.09
N PRO A 335 8.28 -4.28 -17.09
CA PRO A 335 8.86 -3.95 -18.38
C PRO A 335 7.86 -3.22 -19.29
N ALA A 336 8.36 -2.25 -20.05
CA ALA A 336 7.75 -1.81 -21.30
C ALA A 336 8.37 -2.62 -22.45
N VAL A 337 7.56 -3.34 -23.22
CA VAL A 337 7.99 -4.32 -24.23
C VAL A 337 7.48 -3.95 -25.62
N ASN A 338 8.32 -3.98 -26.64
CA ASN A 338 7.91 -3.74 -28.03
C ASN A 338 7.39 -5.00 -28.74
N GLU A 339 6.96 -4.87 -30.00
CA GLU A 339 6.45 -5.96 -30.85
C GLU A 339 7.41 -7.13 -31.03
N ASN A 340 8.69 -6.96 -30.72
CA ASN A 340 9.70 -8.02 -30.83
C ASN A 340 9.98 -8.70 -29.49
N GLY A 341 9.16 -8.46 -28.46
CA GLY A 341 9.36 -9.01 -27.12
C GLY A 341 10.58 -8.43 -26.39
N ARG A 342 11.10 -7.27 -26.83
CA ARG A 342 12.28 -6.62 -26.23
C ARG A 342 11.86 -5.52 -25.27
N VAL A 343 12.54 -5.47 -24.13
CA VAL A 343 12.31 -4.45 -23.10
C VAL A 343 12.94 -3.14 -23.54
N VAL A 344 12.13 -2.10 -23.70
CA VAL A 344 12.60 -0.74 -24.07
C VAL A 344 12.91 0.11 -22.84
N SER A 345 12.26 -0.18 -21.71
CA SER A 345 12.40 0.55 -20.45
C SER A 345 11.83 -0.27 -19.29
N THR A 346 12.29 0.04 -18.08
CA THR A 346 11.60 -0.33 -16.85
C THR A 346 10.63 0.80 -16.50
N ILE A 347 9.41 0.47 -16.12
CA ILE A 347 8.35 1.43 -15.83
C ILE A 347 8.51 1.96 -14.42
N PHE A 348 8.41 3.28 -14.30
CA PHE A 348 8.24 3.97 -13.03
C PHE A 348 6.79 4.46 -12.99
N ALA A 349 5.97 3.89 -12.09
CA ALA A 349 4.62 4.40 -11.87
C ALA A 349 4.67 5.38 -10.69
N SER A 350 4.50 6.67 -10.99
CA SER A 350 4.11 7.65 -9.98
C SER A 350 2.59 7.80 -9.97
N ARG A 351 2.04 8.25 -8.84
CA ARG A 351 0.71 8.87 -8.82
C ARG A 351 0.73 10.20 -9.57
#